data_AF-A0A821A0H5-F1
#
_entry.id   AF-A0A821A0H5-F1
#
_cell.length_a   1.000
_cell.length_b   1.000
_cell.length_c   1.000
_cell.angle_alpha   90.00
_cell.angle_beta   90.00
_cell.angle_gamma   90.00
#
_symmetry.space_group_name_H-M   'P 1'
#
loop_
_entity.id
_entity.type
_entity.pdbx_description
1 polymer ?
#
loop_
_entity_poly.entity_id
_entity_poly.type
_entity_poly.pdbx_seq_one_letter_code
_entity_poly.pdbx_strand_id
1 'polypeptide(L)'
;MIVIRIELLVFVLVYCATIVVARYDDPNCGWTDKTYRATGDWAMDAGSNSNWNAAEPKGLMHDTNVQSCEYAVDVHGLQPNKVYHWKVTVGDTWEISWGCVGIGGPDCLFSTPTGSIRLKIVGSFAYPLTAEVIGGSISSTTTSSSTQPTDTKSSKKVFAHYMVGFAYPSDQNFFDAQIKRAKSAGIDGFALNVGIDDWQPDRVTKALAAAQNNGDFTMFISFDMSSLTFNNGILNRFHFAAYHPNYFRVNGRPFYSTFAGENQDIFWLTWKSASGLNPYFCPSWPNYPTANLLQSHPVADCIFTWNAWPAGNSGPGSHFDTSGDRNLIASAKATGKTYMAPLAPWFYTYVWGSGWYKNWIYSSERLLPERWQQIVSLQPDFVQIITWNDYSESSYMCPISSDLPTDMAGISNMINKPQPMHHDAWLELSKHYIQWYKNNLRPTVTNDQFYWWYRVHPKNNVNGDAPQYRSDADDCVAIHSIVKSANPSGGQYTVVVDLNGSKTSYKITKLEQTECIPFPANPGYVTVSLIGPDNKVWWAEGNNAAQQSSGNNFNPFTNSHSFTSP
;
A
#
# COMPACT_ATOMS: atom_id res chain seq x y z
N MET A 1 33.99 -1.26 53.38
CA MET A 1 33.60 0.15 53.28
C MET A 1 34.40 0.79 52.15
N ILE A 2 33.95 0.63 50.90
CA ILE A 2 34.44 1.37 49.73
C ILE A 2 33.21 1.56 48.84
N VAL A 3 32.82 2.82 48.68
CA VAL A 3 31.67 3.26 47.88
C VAL A 3 32.22 3.69 46.52
N ILE A 4 31.70 3.13 45.43
CA ILE A 4 31.90 3.65 44.08
C ILE A 4 30.51 4.01 43.54
N ARG A 5 30.30 5.31 43.35
CA ARG A 5 29.11 5.91 42.74
C ARG A 5 29.18 5.73 41.22
N ILE A 6 28.05 5.32 40.63
CA ILE A 6 27.80 5.32 39.19
C ILE A 6 27.17 6.67 38.85
N GLU A 7 27.80 7.43 37.96
CA GLU A 7 27.26 8.69 37.44
C GLU A 7 26.30 8.42 36.27
N LEU A 8 25.08 8.95 36.42
CA LEU A 8 24.07 9.09 35.38
C LEU A 8 24.41 10.32 34.54
N LEU A 9 24.74 10.14 33.26
CA LEU A 9 24.79 11.24 32.29
C LEU A 9 23.38 11.49 31.75
N VAL A 10 22.70 12.50 32.31
CA VAL A 10 21.52 13.14 31.74
C VAL A 10 22.01 14.18 30.74
N PHE A 11 21.89 13.91 29.43
CA PHE A 11 22.01 14.94 28.41
C PHE A 11 20.64 15.37 27.90
N VAL A 12 20.40 16.66 28.13
CA VAL A 12 19.28 17.49 27.74
C VAL A 12 19.12 17.49 26.21
N LEU A 13 17.99 17.00 25.71
CA LEU A 13 17.52 17.22 24.33
C LEU A 13 16.43 18.29 24.39
N VAL A 14 16.86 19.55 24.28
CA VAL A 14 16.01 20.74 24.19
C VAL A 14 16.50 21.54 22.98
N TYR A 15 15.57 21.80 22.06
CA TYR A 15 15.68 22.55 20.80
C TYR A 15 16.44 21.89 19.64
N CYS A 16 15.69 21.22 18.77
CA CYS A 16 15.67 21.66 17.38
C CYS A 16 14.21 21.95 17.03
N ALA A 17 13.89 23.23 16.90
CA ALA A 17 12.58 23.71 16.51
C ALA A 17 12.23 23.15 15.14
N THR A 18 11.07 22.50 15.07
CA THR A 18 10.13 22.53 13.95
C THR A 18 10.60 23.33 12.73
N ILE A 19 11.14 22.64 11.72
CA ILE A 19 10.73 22.97 10.36
C ILE A 19 9.36 22.32 10.21
N VAL A 20 8.30 23.06 10.53
CA VAL A 20 6.98 22.72 9.99
C VAL A 20 7.10 23.00 8.50
N VAL A 21 7.49 21.99 7.72
CA VAL A 21 7.09 21.99 6.32
C VAL A 21 5.57 22.05 6.38
N ALA A 22 4.98 23.13 5.86
CA ALA A 22 3.54 23.32 5.87
C ALA A 22 2.88 22.00 5.42
N ARG A 23 2.01 21.42 6.25
CA ARG A 23 1.26 20.24 5.83
C ARG A 23 0.37 20.65 4.65
N TYR A 24 0.20 19.76 3.68
CA TYR A 24 -0.75 19.94 2.58
C TYR A 24 -2.15 20.27 3.14
N ASP A 25 -2.88 21.15 2.48
CA ASP A 25 -4.28 21.43 2.83
C ASP A 25 -5.23 20.39 2.21
N ASP A 26 -4.82 19.76 1.12
CA ASP A 26 -5.50 18.63 0.50
C ASP A 26 -4.50 17.49 0.19
N PRO A 27 -4.73 16.26 0.69
CA PRO A 27 -3.82 15.13 0.46
C PRO A 27 -3.71 14.74 -1.03
N ASN A 28 -4.72 15.04 -1.86
CA ASN A 28 -4.80 14.81 -3.30
C ASN A 28 -4.39 16.00 -4.16
N CYS A 29 -4.56 17.24 -3.71
CA CYS A 29 -4.27 18.43 -4.52
C CYS A 29 -3.07 19.26 -4.03
N GLY A 30 -2.45 18.90 -2.92
CA GLY A 30 -1.27 19.59 -2.41
C GLY A 30 -1.64 20.87 -1.66
N TRP A 31 -1.44 22.03 -2.28
CA TRP A 31 -1.84 23.34 -1.73
C TRP A 31 -2.89 23.98 -2.63
N THR A 32 -4.16 23.86 -2.26
CA THR A 32 -5.28 24.40 -3.05
C THR A 32 -5.38 25.93 -2.99
N ASP A 33 -4.75 26.55 -1.99
CA ASP A 33 -4.76 27.98 -1.72
C ASP A 33 -3.54 28.75 -2.29
N LYS A 34 -2.59 28.06 -2.95
CA LYS A 34 -1.34 28.67 -3.43
C LYS A 34 -1.23 28.73 -4.95
N THR A 35 -0.46 29.72 -5.41
CA THR A 35 -0.07 29.88 -6.81
C THR A 35 0.92 28.79 -7.25
N TYR A 36 0.68 28.15 -8.40
CA TYR A 36 1.62 27.24 -9.05
C TYR A 36 2.28 27.94 -10.23
N ARG A 37 3.62 27.86 -10.30
CA ARG A 37 4.39 28.59 -11.31
C ARG A 37 5.47 27.73 -11.93
N ALA A 38 5.42 27.55 -13.25
CA ALA A 38 6.53 27.01 -14.02
C ALA A 38 7.64 28.07 -14.16
N THR A 39 8.88 27.63 -14.00
CA THR A 39 10.08 28.46 -14.11
C THR A 39 11.22 27.63 -14.69
N GLY A 40 12.14 28.27 -15.39
CA GLY A 40 13.21 27.57 -16.09
C GLY A 40 14.06 28.49 -16.96
N ASP A 41 15.06 27.92 -17.61
CA ASP A 41 15.94 28.63 -18.55
C ASP A 41 15.25 28.94 -19.90
N TRP A 42 13.98 28.57 -20.04
CA TRP A 42 13.12 28.88 -21.19
C TRP A 42 12.49 30.27 -21.12
N ALA A 43 12.40 30.89 -19.93
CA ALA A 43 11.59 32.09 -19.73
C ALA A 43 12.03 33.27 -20.61
N MET A 44 13.34 33.49 -20.75
CA MET A 44 13.90 34.55 -21.61
C MET A 44 13.55 34.33 -23.08
N ASP A 45 13.67 33.10 -23.58
CA ASP A 45 13.33 32.76 -24.97
C ASP A 45 11.81 32.90 -25.20
N ALA A 46 10.98 32.60 -24.19
CA ALA A 46 9.53 32.86 -24.20
C ALA A 46 9.17 34.35 -24.01
N GLY A 47 10.17 35.24 -23.97
CA GLY A 47 10.01 36.70 -23.87
C GLY A 47 9.71 37.22 -22.46
N SER A 48 10.18 36.55 -21.41
CA SER A 48 10.26 37.08 -20.05
C SER A 48 11.51 37.98 -19.89
N ASN A 49 11.49 38.85 -18.88
CA ASN A 49 12.65 39.69 -18.52
C ASN A 49 13.63 39.01 -17.54
N SER A 50 13.23 37.88 -16.93
CA SER A 50 14.07 37.08 -16.03
C SER A 50 13.65 35.61 -16.02
N ASN A 51 14.54 34.72 -15.53
CA ASN A 51 14.27 33.28 -15.40
C ASN A 51 13.23 32.93 -14.30
N TRP A 52 13.04 33.82 -13.33
CA TRP A 52 11.99 33.72 -12.31
C TRP A 52 11.53 35.11 -11.87
N ASN A 53 10.22 35.32 -11.85
CA ASN A 53 9.56 36.53 -11.36
C ASN A 53 8.16 36.17 -10.86
N ALA A 54 7.87 36.46 -9.59
CA ALA A 54 6.57 36.20 -8.97
C ALA A 54 5.41 36.98 -9.62
N ALA A 55 5.69 38.11 -10.29
CA ALA A 55 4.67 38.90 -10.97
C ALA A 55 4.46 38.50 -12.46
N GLU A 56 5.23 37.56 -12.99
CA GLU A 56 5.23 37.25 -14.43
C GLU A 56 4.08 36.30 -14.80
N PRO A 57 3.10 36.69 -15.63
CA PRO A 57 1.98 35.82 -15.99
C PRO A 57 2.39 34.61 -16.83
N LYS A 58 3.48 34.67 -17.60
CA LYS A 58 3.89 33.58 -18.50
C LYS A 58 4.31 32.29 -17.80
N GLY A 59 4.70 32.37 -16.53
CA GLY A 59 5.01 31.20 -15.72
C GLY A 59 3.81 30.67 -14.92
N LEU A 60 2.70 31.40 -14.89
CA LEU A 60 1.56 31.06 -14.05
C LEU A 60 0.82 29.84 -14.63
N MET A 61 0.60 28.83 -13.80
CA MET A 61 -0.14 27.63 -14.19
C MET A 61 -1.61 27.77 -13.82
N HIS A 62 -2.48 27.16 -14.63
CA HIS A 62 -3.94 27.20 -14.46
C HIS A 62 -4.51 25.79 -14.40
N ASP A 63 -5.58 25.61 -13.63
CA ASP A 63 -6.32 24.35 -13.57
C ASP A 63 -6.92 24.02 -14.95
N THR A 64 -6.69 22.80 -15.41
CA THR A 64 -7.18 22.32 -16.71
C THR A 64 -8.50 21.56 -16.61
N ASN A 65 -8.89 21.07 -15.43
CA ASN A 65 -10.02 20.17 -15.17
C ASN A 65 -9.99 18.85 -15.98
N VAL A 66 -8.89 18.51 -16.65
CA VAL A 66 -8.76 17.26 -17.44
C VAL A 66 -8.62 16.04 -16.53
N GLN A 67 -7.93 16.22 -15.41
CA GLN A 67 -7.86 15.29 -14.29
C GLN A 67 -7.76 16.10 -12.99
N SER A 68 -8.16 15.52 -11.86
CA SER A 68 -8.18 16.22 -10.58
C SER A 68 -6.81 16.81 -10.24
N CYS A 69 -6.80 18.09 -9.85
CA CYS A 69 -5.62 18.85 -9.45
C CYS A 69 -4.55 19.00 -10.56
N GLU A 70 -4.90 18.91 -11.84
CA GLU A 70 -3.97 19.19 -12.93
C GLU A 70 -3.86 20.69 -13.20
N TYR A 71 -2.63 21.19 -13.20
CA TYR A 71 -2.28 22.56 -13.59
C TYR A 71 -1.38 22.52 -14.83
N ALA A 72 -1.60 23.46 -15.74
CA ALA A 72 -0.80 23.58 -16.95
C ALA A 72 -0.47 25.04 -17.29
N VAL A 73 0.62 25.22 -18.04
CA VAL A 73 0.94 26.48 -18.71
C VAL A 73 1.39 26.18 -20.14
N ASP A 74 0.90 27.00 -21.07
CA ASP A 74 1.33 26.97 -22.46
C ASP A 74 2.44 28.00 -22.67
N VAL A 75 3.59 27.50 -23.14
CA VAL A 75 4.78 28.31 -23.41
C VAL A 75 5.00 28.36 -24.91
N HIS A 76 5.16 29.58 -25.43
CA HIS A 76 5.37 29.86 -26.85
C HIS A 76 6.63 30.70 -27.06
N GLY A 77 7.12 30.76 -28.30
CA GLY A 77 8.28 31.58 -28.69
C GLY A 77 9.63 30.91 -28.42
N LEU A 78 9.64 29.62 -28.08
CA LEU A 78 10.87 28.88 -27.79
C LEU A 78 11.65 28.58 -29.07
N GLN A 79 12.96 28.40 -28.93
CA GLN A 79 13.81 27.97 -30.03
C GLN A 79 13.52 26.50 -30.37
N PRO A 80 13.18 26.17 -31.63
CA PRO A 80 12.94 24.79 -32.03
C PRO A 80 14.12 23.86 -31.71
N ASN A 81 13.83 22.72 -31.08
CA ASN A 81 14.76 21.64 -30.72
C ASN A 81 15.87 22.02 -29.71
N LYS A 82 15.87 23.23 -29.16
CA LYS A 82 16.72 23.55 -28.00
C LYS A 82 16.21 22.79 -26.77
N VAL A 83 17.15 22.32 -25.95
CA VAL A 83 16.85 21.65 -24.67
C VAL A 83 16.79 22.70 -23.58
N TYR A 84 15.73 22.64 -22.78
CA TYR A 84 15.44 23.55 -21.68
C TYR A 84 15.29 22.79 -20.37
N HIS A 85 15.59 23.48 -19.27
CA HIS A 85 15.44 23.05 -17.89
C HIS A 85 14.27 23.79 -17.23
N TRP A 86 13.41 23.08 -16.50
CA TRP A 86 12.29 23.70 -15.78
C TRP A 86 11.88 22.98 -14.50
N LYS A 87 11.16 23.70 -13.66
CA LYS A 87 10.57 23.22 -12.41
C LYS A 87 9.31 24.03 -12.08
N VAL A 88 8.60 23.63 -11.04
CA VAL A 88 7.42 24.35 -10.54
C VAL A 88 7.68 24.88 -9.14
N THR A 89 7.36 26.14 -8.86
CA THR A 89 7.37 26.73 -7.51
C THR A 89 5.94 26.95 -7.00
N VAL A 90 5.76 26.89 -5.68
CA VAL A 90 4.45 27.06 -5.02
C VAL A 90 4.44 28.28 -4.12
N GLY A 91 3.35 29.05 -4.17
CA GLY A 91 3.16 30.21 -3.30
C GLY A 91 4.15 31.35 -3.56
N ASP A 92 4.67 31.42 -4.79
CA ASP A 92 5.60 32.45 -5.25
C ASP A 92 6.90 32.55 -4.42
N THR A 93 7.34 31.45 -3.81
CA THR A 93 8.65 31.32 -3.14
C THR A 93 9.43 30.11 -3.65
N TRP A 94 10.73 30.07 -3.34
CA TRP A 94 11.58 28.90 -3.60
C TRP A 94 11.57 27.87 -2.47
N GLU A 95 10.83 28.13 -1.39
CA GLU A 95 10.76 27.24 -0.23
C GLU A 95 10.16 25.88 -0.62
N ILE A 96 9.22 25.89 -1.56
CA ILE A 96 8.59 24.70 -2.11
C ILE A 96 8.76 24.74 -3.63
N SER A 97 9.54 23.80 -4.16
CA SER A 97 9.69 23.61 -5.59
C SER A 97 9.68 22.14 -5.97
N TRP A 98 9.10 21.81 -7.14
CA TRP A 98 9.09 20.47 -7.73
C TRP A 98 9.96 20.42 -8.97
N GLY A 99 10.94 19.54 -8.93
CA GLY A 99 11.70 19.14 -10.11
C GLY A 99 11.22 17.79 -10.66
N CYS A 100 12.03 17.17 -11.49
CA CYS A 100 11.67 15.97 -12.26
C CYS A 100 11.42 14.71 -11.45
N VAL A 101 11.81 14.72 -10.20
CA VAL A 101 11.66 13.60 -9.26
C VAL A 101 10.91 14.02 -8.00
N GLY A 102 10.13 15.10 -8.06
CA GLY A 102 9.32 15.58 -6.95
C GLY A 102 9.91 16.78 -6.21
N ILE A 103 9.53 16.96 -4.94
CA ILE A 103 9.86 18.15 -4.13
C ILE A 103 11.38 18.25 -3.96
N GLY A 104 11.95 19.41 -4.26
CA GLY A 104 13.39 19.66 -4.20
C GLY A 104 14.22 18.88 -5.23
N GLY A 105 13.58 18.18 -6.16
CA GLY A 105 14.26 17.44 -7.22
C GLY A 105 14.98 18.35 -8.23
N PRO A 106 15.95 17.82 -9.01
CA PRO A 106 16.59 18.53 -10.12
C PRO A 106 15.59 19.00 -11.17
N ASP A 107 15.97 20.02 -11.94
CA ASP A 107 15.17 20.54 -13.04
C ASP A 107 14.86 19.45 -14.08
N CYS A 108 13.65 19.52 -14.65
CA CYS A 108 13.22 18.70 -15.77
C CYS A 108 13.74 19.19 -17.10
N LEU A 109 13.98 18.25 -18.01
CA LEU A 109 14.39 18.52 -19.38
C LEU A 109 13.19 18.48 -20.33
N PHE A 110 13.14 19.39 -21.30
CA PHE A 110 12.25 19.26 -22.46
C PHE A 110 12.87 19.92 -23.71
N SER A 111 12.33 19.58 -24.87
CA SER A 111 12.54 20.32 -26.12
C SER A 111 11.24 20.29 -26.94
N THR A 112 11.08 21.23 -27.87
CA THR A 112 9.91 21.26 -28.77
C THR A 112 10.34 21.58 -30.20
N PRO A 113 9.84 20.85 -31.22
CA PRO A 113 10.11 21.15 -32.62
C PRO A 113 9.31 22.36 -33.13
N THR A 114 8.22 22.74 -32.47
CA THR A 114 7.29 23.80 -32.92
C THR A 114 7.57 25.16 -32.28
N GLY A 115 8.51 25.22 -31.33
CA GLY A 115 8.70 26.41 -30.48
C GLY A 115 7.55 26.65 -29.50
N SER A 116 6.63 25.69 -29.36
CA SER A 116 5.51 25.74 -28.42
C SER A 116 5.39 24.44 -27.63
N ILE A 117 5.12 24.54 -26.33
CA ILE A 117 5.00 23.38 -25.45
C ILE A 117 4.00 23.66 -24.31
N ARG A 118 3.31 22.61 -23.87
CA ARG A 118 2.47 22.62 -22.68
C ARG A 118 3.23 21.95 -21.54
N LEU A 119 3.50 22.70 -20.48
CA LEU A 119 4.11 22.18 -19.26
C LEU A 119 3.01 21.87 -18.25
N LYS A 120 3.02 20.69 -17.66
CA LYS A 120 1.96 20.23 -16.75
C LYS A 120 2.53 19.69 -15.45
N ILE A 121 1.77 19.91 -14.39
CA ILE A 121 1.93 19.27 -13.10
C ILE A 121 0.56 18.80 -12.62
N VAL A 122 0.50 17.62 -12.02
CA VAL A 122 -0.66 17.22 -11.23
C VAL A 122 -0.29 17.45 -9.78
N GLY A 123 -1.04 18.27 -9.07
CA GLY A 123 -0.91 18.55 -7.64
C GLY A 123 -1.16 17.34 -6.74
N SER A 124 -1.15 16.13 -7.29
CA SER A 124 -1.42 14.86 -6.62
C SER A 124 -0.20 13.94 -6.54
N PHE A 125 -0.42 12.80 -5.89
CA PHE A 125 0.45 11.80 -5.26
C PHE A 125 1.77 11.35 -5.96
N ALA A 126 2.13 11.81 -7.16
CA ALA A 126 3.39 11.43 -7.84
C ALA A 126 4.16 12.59 -8.52
N TYR A 127 3.62 13.82 -8.54
CA TYR A 127 4.16 15.03 -9.18
C TYR A 127 4.98 14.80 -10.47
N PRO A 128 4.48 14.11 -11.51
CA PRO A 128 5.19 14.03 -12.77
C PRO A 128 5.08 15.39 -13.47
N LEU A 129 6.17 16.16 -13.45
CA LEU A 129 6.34 17.26 -14.38
C LEU A 129 6.40 16.67 -15.79
N THR A 130 5.46 17.05 -16.65
CA THR A 130 5.38 16.55 -18.03
C THR A 130 5.35 17.72 -19.01
N ALA A 131 5.84 17.47 -20.22
CA ALA A 131 5.94 18.46 -21.27
C ALA A 131 5.38 17.87 -22.58
N GLU A 132 4.45 18.58 -23.23
CA GLU A 132 3.72 18.10 -24.42
C GLU A 132 3.81 19.12 -25.56
N VAL A 133 4.19 18.67 -26.76
CA VAL A 133 4.34 19.55 -27.93
C VAL A 133 2.97 20.06 -28.40
N ILE A 134 2.83 21.38 -28.53
CA ILE A 134 1.62 22.02 -29.06
C ILE A 134 1.76 22.16 -30.58
N GLY A 135 0.80 21.60 -31.33
CA GLY A 135 0.66 21.85 -32.78
C GLY A 135 1.22 20.81 -33.75
N GLY A 136 1.54 19.58 -33.31
CA GLY A 136 1.89 18.48 -34.21
C GLY A 136 0.65 17.71 -34.70
N SER A 137 0.39 17.72 -36.00
CA SER A 137 -0.61 16.83 -36.60
C SER A 137 -0.15 15.36 -36.46
N ILE A 138 -1.03 14.51 -35.95
CA ILE A 138 -0.84 13.05 -35.97
C ILE A 138 -1.03 12.60 -37.42
N SER A 139 0.05 12.57 -38.20
CA SER A 139 0.09 11.77 -39.43
C SER A 139 0.58 10.38 -39.07
N SER A 140 -0.35 9.43 -39.06
CA SER A 140 -0.03 8.01 -39.07
C SER A 140 0.63 7.69 -40.41
N THR A 141 1.95 7.58 -40.43
CA THR A 141 2.66 6.97 -41.56
C THR A 141 3.69 6.00 -41.02
N THR A 142 3.42 4.72 -41.28
CA THR A 142 4.26 3.58 -40.96
C THR A 142 5.55 3.69 -41.76
N THR A 143 6.66 4.01 -41.10
CA THR A 143 8.00 3.72 -41.61
C THR A 143 8.88 3.22 -40.48
N SER A 144 9.21 1.95 -40.57
CA SER A 144 10.17 1.22 -39.75
C SER A 144 11.56 1.83 -39.86
N SER A 145 12.06 2.40 -38.77
CA SER A 145 13.50 2.49 -38.49
C SER A 145 13.75 2.10 -37.04
N SER A 146 14.46 0.99 -36.89
CA SER A 146 14.81 0.34 -35.63
C SER A 146 15.72 1.21 -34.77
N THR A 147 15.17 1.75 -33.69
CA THR A 147 15.88 1.96 -32.43
C THR A 147 14.81 2.05 -31.35
N GLN A 148 14.46 0.89 -30.79
CA GLN A 148 13.54 0.77 -29.66
C GLN A 148 14.18 1.39 -28.41
N PRO A 149 13.58 2.40 -27.78
CA PRO A 149 13.62 2.50 -26.33
C PRO A 149 12.77 1.35 -25.79
N THR A 150 13.33 0.56 -24.89
CA THR A 150 12.65 -0.57 -24.24
C THR A 150 11.49 -0.08 -23.38
N ASP A 151 10.29 0.03 -23.96
CA ASP A 151 9.04 0.10 -23.20
C ASP A 151 8.66 -1.34 -22.79
N THR A 152 9.35 -1.87 -21.78
CA THR A 152 8.83 -2.99 -21.02
C THR A 152 7.88 -2.44 -19.97
N LYS A 153 6.62 -2.20 -20.32
CA LYS A 153 5.54 -2.21 -19.34
C LYS A 153 5.55 -3.59 -18.67
N SER A 154 6.33 -3.72 -17.59
CA SER A 154 6.18 -4.80 -16.63
C SER A 154 4.70 -4.84 -16.25
N SER A 155 4.02 -5.96 -16.52
CA SER A 155 2.64 -6.15 -16.06
C SER A 155 2.64 -5.98 -14.54
N LYS A 156 1.84 -5.04 -14.00
CA LYS A 156 1.70 -4.86 -12.56
C LYS A 156 1.41 -6.20 -11.89
N LYS A 157 2.12 -6.49 -10.79
CA LYS A 157 1.97 -7.75 -10.03
C LYS A 157 1.53 -7.47 -8.60
N VAL A 158 0.64 -8.33 -8.10
CA VAL A 158 0.22 -8.34 -6.70
C VAL A 158 0.68 -9.65 -6.07
N PHE A 159 1.43 -9.56 -4.99
CA PHE A 159 1.89 -10.70 -4.20
C PHE A 159 1.22 -10.69 -2.84
N ALA A 160 1.21 -11.83 -2.15
CA ALA A 160 0.89 -11.88 -0.72
C ALA A 160 2.03 -12.51 0.07
N HIS A 161 2.32 -11.95 1.24
CA HIS A 161 3.33 -12.45 2.15
C HIS A 161 2.85 -13.72 2.84
N TYR A 162 3.59 -14.81 2.70
CA TYR A 162 3.22 -16.11 3.24
C TYR A 162 4.22 -16.54 4.31
N MET A 163 3.76 -16.67 5.55
CA MET A 163 4.55 -17.13 6.70
C MET A 163 4.82 -18.63 6.58
N VAL A 164 5.98 -19.03 6.03
CA VAL A 164 6.36 -20.46 5.92
C VAL A 164 6.59 -21.05 7.31
N GLY A 165 7.00 -20.24 8.29
CA GLY A 165 7.12 -20.64 9.70
C GLY A 165 5.83 -21.19 10.32
N PHE A 166 4.66 -20.91 9.73
CA PHE A 166 3.38 -21.46 10.17
C PHE A 166 2.97 -22.73 9.41
N ALA A 167 3.66 -23.07 8.32
CA ALA A 167 3.28 -24.14 7.40
C ALA A 167 3.82 -25.53 7.79
N TYR A 168 4.19 -25.77 9.05
CA TYR A 168 4.76 -27.06 9.47
C TYR A 168 3.89 -28.27 9.10
N PRO A 169 2.55 -28.27 9.25
CA PRO A 169 1.75 -29.43 8.83
C PRO A 169 1.40 -29.42 7.32
N SER A 170 1.59 -28.30 6.62
CA SER A 170 1.09 -28.10 5.26
C SER A 170 1.76 -29.02 4.23
N ASP A 171 0.96 -29.60 3.35
CA ASP A 171 1.42 -30.39 2.21
C ASP A 171 1.19 -29.65 0.88
N GLN A 172 1.52 -30.29 -0.25
CA GLN A 172 1.32 -29.69 -1.57
C GLN A 172 -0.16 -29.42 -1.88
N ASN A 173 -1.09 -30.27 -1.44
CA ASN A 173 -2.53 -30.10 -1.66
C ASN A 173 -3.06 -28.90 -0.89
N PHE A 174 -2.55 -28.68 0.32
CA PHE A 174 -2.83 -27.49 1.09
C PHE A 174 -2.40 -26.22 0.34
N PHE A 175 -1.14 -26.16 -0.13
CA PHE A 175 -0.66 -25.03 -0.92
C PHE A 175 -1.47 -24.83 -2.22
N ASP A 176 -1.86 -25.91 -2.90
CA ASP A 176 -2.71 -25.87 -4.08
C ASP A 176 -4.05 -25.16 -3.81
N ALA A 177 -4.72 -25.49 -2.70
CA ALA A 177 -5.95 -24.84 -2.28
C ALA A 177 -5.74 -23.34 -1.98
N GLN A 178 -4.65 -22.98 -1.29
CA GLN A 178 -4.30 -21.58 -1.01
C GLN A 178 -4.05 -20.80 -2.29
N ILE A 179 -3.30 -21.37 -3.25
CA ILE A 179 -2.98 -20.74 -4.52
C ILE A 179 -4.24 -20.54 -5.37
N LYS A 180 -5.14 -21.52 -5.44
CA LYS A 180 -6.43 -21.38 -6.14
C LYS A 180 -7.24 -20.21 -5.60
N ARG A 181 -7.27 -20.06 -4.27
CA ARG A 181 -7.97 -18.95 -3.61
C ARG A 181 -7.30 -17.61 -3.93
N ALA A 182 -5.98 -17.51 -3.79
CA ALA A 182 -5.23 -16.30 -4.10
C ALA A 182 -5.41 -15.88 -5.58
N LYS A 183 -5.31 -16.84 -6.51
CA LYS A 183 -5.57 -16.61 -7.94
C LYS A 183 -6.98 -16.13 -8.21
N SER A 184 -7.99 -16.68 -7.53
CA SER A 184 -9.38 -16.23 -7.67
C SER A 184 -9.59 -14.78 -7.25
N ALA A 185 -8.66 -14.22 -6.47
CA ALA A 185 -8.64 -12.82 -6.08
C ALA A 185 -7.75 -11.93 -6.97
N GLY A 186 -7.06 -12.51 -7.95
CA GLY A 186 -6.15 -11.79 -8.84
C GLY A 186 -4.72 -11.64 -8.32
N ILE A 187 -4.38 -12.28 -7.19
CA ILE A 187 -3.00 -12.33 -6.66
C ILE A 187 -2.16 -13.22 -7.58
N ASP A 188 -0.98 -12.73 -7.95
CA ASP A 188 -0.07 -13.37 -8.93
C ASP A 188 0.95 -14.31 -8.29
N GLY A 189 1.20 -14.20 -6.99
CA GLY A 189 2.20 -15.01 -6.33
C GLY A 189 2.31 -14.84 -4.82
N PHE A 190 3.14 -15.67 -4.18
CA PHE A 190 3.51 -15.50 -2.78
C PHE A 190 4.98 -15.13 -2.57
N ALA A 191 5.21 -14.21 -1.64
CA ALA A 191 6.49 -13.97 -1.02
C ALA A 191 6.63 -14.96 0.15
N LEU A 192 7.39 -16.04 -0.03
CA LEU A 192 7.57 -17.10 0.97
C LEU A 192 8.55 -16.61 2.04
N ASN A 193 8.02 -16.19 3.19
CA ASN A 193 8.78 -15.78 4.36
C ASN A 193 9.41 -17.00 5.03
N VAL A 194 10.74 -17.10 4.96
CA VAL A 194 11.50 -18.25 5.48
C VAL A 194 12.44 -17.84 6.61
N GLY A 195 12.44 -18.64 7.66
CA GLY A 195 13.26 -18.52 8.86
C GLY A 195 14.23 -19.70 9.04
N ILE A 196 14.66 -19.91 10.28
CA ILE A 196 15.80 -20.78 10.61
C ILE A 196 15.53 -22.29 10.47
N ASP A 197 14.29 -22.75 10.63
CA ASP A 197 14.01 -24.16 10.85
C ASP A 197 14.35 -25.06 9.65
N ASP A 198 14.88 -26.25 9.93
CA ASP A 198 15.40 -27.18 8.93
C ASP A 198 14.34 -27.77 7.99
N TRP A 199 13.07 -27.74 8.40
CA TRP A 199 11.95 -28.25 7.61
C TRP A 199 11.41 -27.24 6.58
N GLN A 200 11.72 -25.95 6.69
CA GLN A 200 11.16 -24.93 5.81
C GLN A 200 11.53 -25.08 4.32
N PRO A 201 12.76 -25.51 3.93
CA PRO A 201 13.08 -25.84 2.54
C PRO A 201 12.15 -26.89 1.90
N ASP A 202 11.68 -27.88 2.66
CA ASP A 202 10.70 -28.86 2.16
C ASP A 202 9.33 -28.21 1.90
N ARG A 203 8.89 -27.28 2.76
CA ARG A 203 7.64 -26.52 2.53
C ARG A 203 7.73 -25.58 1.34
N VAL A 204 8.88 -24.95 1.12
CA VAL A 204 9.17 -24.19 -0.11
C VAL A 204 9.07 -25.09 -1.35
N THR A 205 9.63 -26.31 -1.30
CA THR A 205 9.55 -27.29 -2.40
C THR A 205 8.10 -27.65 -2.72
N LYS A 206 7.28 -27.93 -1.69
CA LYS A 206 5.86 -28.25 -1.85
C LYS A 206 5.05 -27.07 -2.38
N ALA A 207 5.32 -25.85 -1.92
CA ALA A 207 4.67 -24.64 -2.40
C ALA A 207 4.99 -24.37 -3.88
N LEU A 208 6.24 -24.57 -4.31
CA LEU A 208 6.66 -24.45 -5.71
C LEU A 208 6.01 -25.51 -6.61
N ALA A 209 5.93 -26.75 -6.16
CA ALA A 209 5.22 -27.82 -6.88
C ALA A 209 3.72 -27.51 -7.01
N ALA A 210 3.09 -26.96 -5.97
CA ALA A 210 1.71 -26.47 -6.03
C ALA A 210 1.56 -25.29 -7.01
N ALA A 211 2.53 -24.37 -7.06
CA ALA A 211 2.53 -23.26 -8.02
C ALA A 211 2.57 -23.78 -9.47
N GLN A 212 3.39 -24.80 -9.75
CA GLN A 212 3.45 -25.45 -11.06
C GLN A 212 2.12 -26.08 -11.47
N ASN A 213 1.42 -26.71 -10.52
CA ASN A 213 0.08 -27.26 -10.77
C ASN A 213 -0.97 -26.19 -11.08
N ASN A 214 -0.72 -24.93 -10.70
CA ASN A 214 -1.64 -23.82 -10.84
C ASN A 214 -1.20 -22.81 -11.93
N GLY A 215 -0.41 -23.27 -12.90
CA GLY A 215 -0.08 -22.51 -14.11
C GLY A 215 0.98 -21.43 -13.85
N ASP A 216 0.59 -20.17 -14.00
CA ASP A 216 1.46 -18.99 -13.96
C ASP A 216 1.64 -18.36 -12.56
N PHE A 217 1.13 -19.01 -11.50
CA PHE A 217 1.33 -18.50 -10.16
C PHE A 217 2.80 -18.53 -9.81
N THR A 218 3.32 -17.42 -9.28
CA THR A 218 4.75 -17.27 -9.01
C THR A 218 5.05 -17.31 -7.52
N MET A 219 6.28 -17.68 -7.18
CA MET A 219 6.79 -17.66 -5.81
C MET A 219 8.15 -17.00 -5.78
N PHE A 220 8.49 -16.34 -4.69
CA PHE A 220 9.87 -15.94 -4.40
C PHE A 220 10.17 -16.04 -2.92
N ILE A 221 11.46 -16.09 -2.59
CA ILE A 221 11.89 -16.15 -1.19
C ILE A 221 11.93 -14.75 -0.60
N SER A 222 11.33 -14.61 0.58
CA SER A 222 11.52 -13.50 1.49
C SER A 222 12.29 -14.02 2.71
N PHE A 223 13.55 -13.64 2.88
CA PHE A 223 14.31 -14.06 4.07
C PHE A 223 13.84 -13.30 5.30
N ASP A 224 13.41 -14.01 6.34
CA ASP A 224 13.14 -13.42 7.65
C ASP A 224 14.47 -13.19 8.37
N MET A 225 15.02 -11.99 8.24
CA MET A 225 16.30 -11.61 8.85
C MET A 225 16.17 -11.30 10.35
N SER A 226 14.96 -11.40 10.93
CA SER A 226 14.76 -11.39 12.38
C SER A 226 14.92 -12.79 12.99
N SER A 227 14.72 -13.85 12.19
CA SER A 227 14.97 -15.25 12.55
C SER A 227 16.32 -15.77 12.04
N LEU A 228 16.77 -15.30 10.87
CA LEU A 228 18.01 -15.72 10.21
C LEU A 228 19.19 -14.82 10.60
N THR A 229 20.41 -15.32 10.42
CA THR A 229 21.64 -14.52 10.55
C THR A 229 22.16 -14.12 9.17
N PHE A 230 22.92 -13.02 9.10
CA PHE A 230 23.62 -12.57 7.90
C PHE A 230 24.79 -13.50 7.56
N ASN A 231 24.45 -14.68 7.04
CA ASN A 231 25.38 -15.75 6.70
C ASN A 231 24.98 -16.40 5.37
N ASN A 232 25.86 -16.33 4.37
CA ASN A 232 25.59 -16.88 3.03
C ASN A 232 25.25 -18.38 3.06
N GLY A 233 25.92 -19.19 3.89
CA GLY A 233 25.66 -20.62 3.98
C GLY A 233 24.23 -20.93 4.43
N ILE A 234 23.69 -20.13 5.34
CA ILE A 234 22.30 -20.28 5.82
C ILE A 234 21.32 -19.87 4.72
N LEU A 235 21.52 -18.72 4.06
CA LEU A 235 20.63 -18.25 2.99
C LEU A 235 20.65 -19.18 1.76
N ASN A 236 21.80 -19.82 1.48
CA ASN A 236 21.98 -20.74 0.36
C ASN A 236 21.07 -21.98 0.44
N ARG A 237 20.55 -22.33 1.63
CA ARG A 237 19.58 -23.42 1.82
C ARG A 237 18.30 -23.24 0.98
N PHE A 238 18.01 -22.01 0.53
CA PHE A 238 16.83 -21.69 -0.26
C PHE A 238 17.14 -21.40 -1.75
N HIS A 239 18.41 -21.40 -2.16
CA HIS A 239 18.78 -21.07 -3.54
C HIS A 239 18.28 -22.08 -4.58
N PHE A 240 17.99 -23.32 -4.18
CA PHE A 240 17.37 -24.31 -5.05
C PHE A 240 16.04 -23.80 -5.65
N ALA A 241 15.29 -22.99 -4.89
CA ALA A 241 14.00 -22.45 -5.30
C ALA A 241 14.11 -21.60 -6.56
N ALA A 242 15.21 -20.84 -6.69
CA ALA A 242 15.44 -19.97 -7.83
C ALA A 242 15.48 -20.73 -9.16
N TYR A 243 15.80 -22.03 -9.20
CA TYR A 243 15.83 -22.80 -10.44
C TYR A 243 14.46 -23.32 -10.89
N HIS A 244 13.42 -23.17 -10.06
CA HIS A 244 12.09 -23.64 -10.37
C HIS A 244 11.41 -22.75 -11.44
N PRO A 245 10.64 -23.32 -12.39
CA PRO A 245 9.99 -22.54 -13.46
C PRO A 245 8.99 -21.49 -12.95
N ASN A 246 8.30 -21.76 -11.85
CA ASN A 246 7.37 -20.83 -11.20
C ASN A 246 8.03 -19.81 -10.26
N TYR A 247 9.36 -19.70 -10.25
CA TYR A 247 10.03 -18.72 -9.41
C TYR A 247 10.04 -17.34 -10.07
N PHE A 248 9.57 -16.32 -9.36
CA PHE A 248 9.41 -14.97 -9.90
C PHE A 248 10.74 -14.37 -10.31
N ARG A 249 10.76 -13.71 -11.48
CA ARG A 249 11.95 -13.10 -12.06
C ARG A 249 11.66 -11.73 -12.62
N VAL A 250 12.64 -10.84 -12.50
CA VAL A 250 12.65 -9.55 -13.18
C VAL A 250 13.88 -9.53 -14.08
N ASN A 251 13.68 -9.32 -15.38
CA ASN A 251 14.75 -9.33 -16.38
C ASN A 251 15.62 -10.61 -16.33
N GLY A 252 14.98 -11.77 -16.15
CA GLY A 252 15.64 -13.07 -16.04
C GLY A 252 16.33 -13.36 -14.70
N ARG A 253 16.43 -12.36 -13.80
CA ARG A 253 17.07 -12.48 -12.49
C ARG A 253 16.06 -12.97 -11.44
N PRO A 254 16.38 -13.98 -10.62
CA PRO A 254 15.48 -14.47 -9.58
C PRO A 254 15.25 -13.38 -8.53
N PHE A 255 13.98 -13.11 -8.24
CA PHE A 255 13.59 -12.09 -7.27
C PHE A 255 13.74 -12.61 -5.84
N TYR A 256 14.33 -11.81 -4.96
CA TYR A 256 14.45 -12.10 -3.53
C TYR A 256 14.06 -10.86 -2.74
N SER A 257 13.35 -11.06 -1.64
CA SER A 257 13.05 -10.01 -0.66
C SER A 257 13.49 -10.42 0.74
N THR A 258 13.18 -9.57 1.71
CA THR A 258 13.41 -9.84 3.13
C THR A 258 12.26 -9.31 3.97
N PHE A 259 12.07 -9.89 5.16
CA PHE A 259 11.52 -9.18 6.31
C PHE A 259 12.69 -8.76 7.21
N ALA A 260 12.72 -7.49 7.63
CA ALA A 260 13.95 -6.81 8.07
C ALA A 260 15.09 -7.00 7.03
N GLY A 261 16.35 -6.81 7.39
CA GLY A 261 17.48 -7.05 6.48
C GLY A 261 18.03 -5.79 5.80
N GLU A 262 17.48 -4.63 6.11
CA GLU A 262 18.02 -3.33 5.73
C GLU A 262 19.43 -3.07 6.31
N ASN A 263 20.13 -2.06 5.78
CA ASN A 263 21.40 -1.54 6.31
C ASN A 263 22.58 -2.53 6.34
N GLN A 264 22.58 -3.51 5.42
CA GLN A 264 23.60 -4.56 5.36
C GLN A 264 24.20 -4.66 3.95
N ASP A 265 24.49 -3.51 3.34
CA ASP A 265 24.85 -3.40 1.94
C ASP A 265 26.06 -4.23 1.54
N ILE A 266 27.11 -4.22 2.37
CA ILE A 266 28.34 -5.00 2.12
C ILE A 266 28.03 -6.50 2.12
N PHE A 267 27.20 -6.95 3.05
CA PHE A 267 26.77 -8.34 3.12
C PHE A 267 25.97 -8.70 1.87
N TRP A 268 24.95 -7.91 1.51
CA TRP A 268 24.11 -8.20 0.35
C TRP A 268 24.87 -8.16 -0.96
N LEU A 269 25.86 -7.26 -1.10
CA LEU A 269 26.73 -7.21 -2.27
C LEU A 269 27.56 -8.49 -2.39
N THR A 270 28.10 -8.97 -1.26
CA THR A 270 28.86 -10.22 -1.17
C THR A 270 27.96 -11.43 -1.46
N TRP A 271 26.77 -11.48 -0.88
CA TRP A 271 25.78 -12.52 -1.11
C TRP A 271 25.36 -12.59 -2.59
N LYS A 272 25.01 -11.45 -3.21
CA LYS A 272 24.66 -11.39 -4.64
C LYS A 272 25.80 -11.94 -5.51
N SER A 273 27.04 -11.53 -5.23
CA SER A 273 28.22 -11.98 -5.97
C SER A 273 28.52 -13.46 -5.76
N ALA A 274 28.39 -13.97 -4.53
CA ALA A 274 28.68 -15.36 -4.18
C ALA A 274 27.57 -16.34 -4.57
N SER A 275 26.34 -15.87 -4.78
CA SER A 275 25.19 -16.73 -5.08
C SER A 275 25.27 -17.48 -6.41
N GLY A 276 26.01 -16.95 -7.39
CA GLY A 276 25.98 -17.46 -8.78
C GLY A 276 24.63 -17.26 -9.51
N LEU A 277 23.67 -16.56 -8.89
CA LEU A 277 22.30 -16.38 -9.41
C LEU A 277 22.01 -14.99 -9.98
N ASN A 278 22.86 -14.00 -9.71
CA ASN A 278 22.59 -12.57 -9.94
C ASN A 278 21.19 -12.11 -9.45
N PRO A 279 20.88 -12.23 -8.14
CA PRO A 279 19.54 -11.97 -7.60
C PRO A 279 19.04 -10.55 -7.87
N TYR A 280 17.75 -10.40 -8.21
CA TYR A 280 17.04 -9.13 -8.16
C TYR A 280 16.55 -8.90 -6.73
N PHE A 281 17.12 -7.93 -6.03
CA PHE A 281 16.99 -7.84 -4.57
C PHE A 281 16.08 -6.69 -4.13
N CYS A 282 14.99 -7.01 -3.44
CA CYS A 282 14.01 -6.07 -2.90
C CYS A 282 13.86 -6.23 -1.38
N PRO A 283 14.80 -5.74 -0.56
CA PRO A 283 14.68 -5.91 0.88
C PRO A 283 13.51 -5.09 1.46
N SER A 284 13.13 -5.37 2.71
CA SER A 284 12.16 -4.56 3.45
C SER A 284 12.88 -3.49 4.27
N TRP A 285 12.35 -2.25 4.26
CA TRP A 285 12.77 -1.15 5.12
C TRP A 285 11.61 -0.71 6.02
N PRO A 286 11.49 -1.27 7.24
CA PRO A 286 10.37 -0.99 8.12
C PRO A 286 10.39 0.42 8.74
N ASN A 287 11.55 1.04 8.93
CA ASN A 287 11.71 2.29 9.73
C ASN A 287 12.60 3.37 9.09
N TYR A 288 12.84 3.36 7.77
CA TYR A 288 13.89 4.18 7.15
C TYR A 288 13.38 5.49 6.52
N PRO A 289 14.17 6.59 6.54
CA PRO A 289 13.85 7.79 5.78
C PRO A 289 13.73 7.46 4.29
N THR A 290 12.65 7.91 3.68
CA THR A 290 12.26 7.47 2.33
C THR A 290 12.96 8.25 1.21
N ALA A 291 13.56 9.40 1.51
CA ALA A 291 14.22 10.23 0.50
C ALA A 291 15.57 9.64 0.08
N ASN A 292 15.79 9.52 -1.23
CA ASN A 292 17.05 9.06 -1.84
C ASN A 292 17.53 7.66 -1.38
N LEU A 293 16.62 6.78 -0.95
CA LEU A 293 16.95 5.48 -0.36
C LEU A 293 17.86 4.62 -1.27
N LEU A 294 17.51 4.43 -2.54
CA LEU A 294 18.27 3.57 -3.46
C LEU A 294 19.55 4.22 -3.99
N GLN A 295 19.70 5.53 -3.86
CA GLN A 295 20.97 6.22 -4.11
C GLN A 295 21.97 5.89 -3.00
N SER A 296 21.52 5.83 -1.75
CA SER A 296 22.34 5.45 -0.59
C SER A 296 22.52 3.94 -0.46
N HIS A 297 21.60 3.15 -1.00
CA HIS A 297 21.63 1.68 -0.96
C HIS A 297 21.63 1.06 -2.36
N PRO A 298 22.71 1.25 -3.15
CA PRO A 298 22.74 0.85 -4.55
C PRO A 298 22.66 -0.67 -4.76
N VAL A 299 22.93 -1.48 -3.73
CA VAL A 299 22.88 -2.95 -3.77
C VAL A 299 21.47 -3.49 -4.04
N ALA A 300 20.44 -2.78 -3.58
CA ALA A 300 19.05 -3.16 -3.77
C ALA A 300 18.56 -2.77 -5.16
N ASP A 301 17.79 -3.63 -5.81
CA ASP A 301 17.16 -3.38 -7.12
C ASP A 301 15.73 -2.85 -6.98
N CYS A 302 15.17 -2.94 -5.77
CA CYS A 302 13.79 -2.61 -5.47
C CYS A 302 13.63 -2.20 -4.01
N ILE A 303 12.59 -1.41 -3.73
CA ILE A 303 12.22 -1.01 -2.38
C ILE A 303 10.93 -1.71 -1.97
N PHE A 304 10.91 -2.33 -0.79
CA PHE A 304 9.68 -2.73 -0.11
C PHE A 304 9.67 -2.16 1.31
N THR A 305 8.51 -1.85 1.88
CA THR A 305 8.41 -1.39 3.26
C THR A 305 7.36 -2.19 4.01
N TRP A 306 7.62 -2.46 5.29
CA TRP A 306 6.64 -3.09 6.19
C TRP A 306 5.68 -2.06 6.82
N ASN A 307 5.84 -0.77 6.48
CA ASN A 307 4.96 0.28 6.95
C ASN A 307 3.61 0.21 6.21
N ALA A 308 2.65 -0.53 6.76
CA ALA A 308 1.34 -0.78 6.15
C ALA A 308 0.16 -0.22 6.97
N TRP A 309 0.44 0.38 8.13
CA TRP A 309 -0.56 0.89 9.07
C TRP A 309 -0.21 2.32 9.51
N PRO A 310 -1.19 3.14 9.92
CA PRO A 310 -0.92 4.36 10.65
C PRO A 310 -0.04 4.08 11.89
N ALA A 311 0.89 4.98 12.17
CA ALA A 311 1.78 4.83 13.32
C ALA A 311 1.02 4.77 14.65
N GLY A 312 1.58 4.08 15.64
CA GLY A 312 1.03 4.09 17.00
C GLY A 312 1.01 5.50 17.60
N ASN A 313 0.01 5.76 18.44
CA ASN A 313 -0.36 7.07 18.97
C ASN A 313 -0.83 8.09 17.91
N SER A 314 -1.28 7.63 16.73
CA SER A 314 -1.85 8.52 15.71
C SER A 314 -3.27 8.97 16.01
N GLY A 315 -3.94 8.31 16.97
CA GLY A 315 -5.30 8.60 17.37
C GLY A 315 -6.38 7.97 16.46
N PRO A 316 -7.65 8.01 16.89
CA PRO A 316 -8.78 7.48 16.14
C PRO A 316 -8.98 8.22 14.80
N GLY A 317 -9.41 7.49 13.77
CA GLY A 317 -9.61 8.03 12.43
C GLY A 317 -8.32 8.41 11.70
N SER A 318 -7.16 7.97 12.17
CA SER A 318 -5.90 8.25 11.48
C SER A 318 -5.85 7.58 10.10
N HIS A 319 -5.33 8.33 9.13
CA HIS A 319 -5.16 7.92 7.75
C HIS A 319 -3.76 7.38 7.49
N PHE A 320 -3.61 6.51 6.48
CA PHE A 320 -2.30 6.03 6.08
C PHE A 320 -1.58 7.11 5.26
N ASP A 321 -0.44 7.61 5.74
CA ASP A 321 0.33 8.63 5.05
C ASP A 321 1.10 8.05 3.86
N THR A 322 0.92 8.67 2.70
CA THR A 322 1.58 8.26 1.45
C THR A 322 2.80 9.10 1.10
N SER A 323 3.16 10.10 1.92
CA SER A 323 4.38 10.91 1.70
C SER A 323 5.62 10.03 1.57
N GLY A 324 5.69 8.98 2.40
CA GLY A 324 6.71 7.93 2.32
C GLY A 324 6.71 7.21 0.98
N ASP A 325 5.55 6.72 0.53
CA ASP A 325 5.43 6.08 -0.80
C ASP A 325 5.95 6.98 -1.92
N ARG A 326 5.60 8.28 -1.93
CA ARG A 326 6.04 9.19 -2.99
C ARG A 326 7.55 9.28 -3.05
N ASN A 327 8.19 9.41 -1.90
CA ASN A 327 9.64 9.52 -1.79
C ASN A 327 10.33 8.23 -2.24
N LEU A 328 9.79 7.06 -1.88
CA LEU A 328 10.32 5.77 -2.31
C LEU A 328 10.14 5.57 -3.83
N ILE A 329 8.98 5.93 -4.39
CA ILE A 329 8.72 5.93 -5.83
C ILE A 329 9.69 6.86 -6.55
N ALA A 330 9.92 8.07 -6.03
CA ALA A 330 10.88 9.02 -6.59
C ALA A 330 12.31 8.47 -6.57
N SER A 331 12.74 7.87 -5.46
CA SER A 331 14.05 7.22 -5.34
C SER A 331 14.21 6.06 -6.33
N ALA A 332 13.19 5.22 -6.47
CA ALA A 332 13.15 4.12 -7.43
C ALA A 332 13.26 4.62 -8.87
N LYS A 333 12.44 5.60 -9.27
CA LYS A 333 12.48 6.23 -10.61
C LYS A 333 13.85 6.83 -10.92
N ALA A 334 14.42 7.58 -9.99
CA ALA A 334 15.71 8.25 -10.16
C ALA A 334 16.90 7.29 -10.31
N THR A 335 16.72 6.01 -10.00
CA THR A 335 17.75 4.97 -10.12
C THR A 335 17.41 3.86 -11.12
N GLY A 336 16.28 3.97 -11.85
CA GLY A 336 15.81 2.94 -12.78
C GLY A 336 15.43 1.62 -12.09
N LYS A 337 14.98 1.70 -10.83
CA LYS A 337 14.64 0.59 -9.95
C LYS A 337 13.14 0.61 -9.61
N THR A 338 12.65 -0.39 -8.89
CA THR A 338 11.19 -0.53 -8.64
C THR A 338 10.79 -0.27 -7.19
N TYR A 339 9.51 0.06 -6.98
CA TYR A 339 8.87 0.11 -5.68
C TYR A 339 7.75 -0.92 -5.55
N MET A 340 7.79 -1.70 -4.47
CA MET A 340 6.74 -2.61 -4.05
C MET A 340 6.00 -2.01 -2.85
N ALA A 341 4.76 -1.56 -3.07
CA ALA A 341 3.95 -0.96 -2.02
C ALA A 341 3.38 -2.01 -1.07
N PRO A 342 3.41 -1.81 0.26
CA PRO A 342 2.69 -2.65 1.18
C PRO A 342 1.20 -2.31 1.21
N LEU A 343 0.41 -3.34 1.51
CA LEU A 343 -1.00 -3.22 1.86
C LEU A 343 -1.33 -4.21 2.97
N ALA A 344 -2.04 -3.77 4.00
CA ALA A 344 -2.53 -4.64 5.05
C ALA A 344 -3.97 -4.27 5.42
N PRO A 345 -4.81 -5.24 5.82
CA PRO A 345 -6.18 -4.93 6.21
C PRO A 345 -6.31 -4.45 7.65
N TRP A 346 -5.53 -5.04 8.56
CA TRP A 346 -5.65 -4.86 10.00
C TRP A 346 -4.36 -5.21 10.71
N PHE A 347 -4.13 -4.63 11.89
CA PHE A 347 -3.08 -5.07 12.81
C PHE A 347 -3.62 -5.20 14.23
N TYR A 348 -3.55 -6.41 14.77
CA TYR A 348 -3.67 -6.65 16.20
C TYR A 348 -2.89 -7.89 16.57
N THR A 349 -2.09 -7.78 17.62
CA THR A 349 -1.33 -8.92 18.14
C THR A 349 -1.56 -9.03 19.63
N TYR A 350 -1.81 -10.24 20.09
CA TYR A 350 -1.74 -10.61 21.50
C TYR A 350 -1.20 -12.03 21.62
N VAL A 351 0.13 -12.11 21.65
CA VAL A 351 0.87 -13.37 21.66
C VAL A 351 1.96 -13.35 22.72
N TRP A 352 2.22 -14.52 23.29
CA TRP A 352 3.28 -14.70 24.30
C TRP A 352 3.96 -16.07 24.18
N GLY A 353 5.19 -16.16 24.67
CA GLY A 353 6.00 -17.37 24.62
C GLY A 353 7.40 -17.15 25.22
N SER A 354 8.30 -18.12 25.04
CA SER A 354 9.65 -18.06 25.61
C SER A 354 10.48 -16.91 25.01
N GLY A 355 10.48 -15.76 25.69
CA GLY A 355 11.22 -14.55 25.30
C GLY A 355 10.43 -13.55 24.45
N TRP A 356 9.15 -13.83 24.14
CA TRP A 356 8.33 -13.00 23.27
C TRP A 356 7.03 -12.62 23.96
N TYR A 357 6.69 -11.34 23.92
CA TYR A 357 5.41 -10.83 24.37
C TYR A 357 5.04 -9.65 23.46
N LYS A 358 3.89 -9.74 22.81
CA LYS A 358 3.35 -8.70 21.94
C LYS A 358 1.90 -8.46 22.33
N ASN A 359 1.53 -7.20 22.59
CA ASN A 359 0.14 -6.81 22.86
C ASN A 359 -0.11 -5.36 22.39
N TRP A 360 -0.50 -5.19 21.13
CA TRP A 360 -0.82 -3.87 20.57
C TRP A 360 -1.73 -3.94 19.34
N ILE A 361 -2.32 -2.80 18.99
CA ILE A 361 -3.19 -2.59 17.82
C ILE A 361 -2.74 -1.34 17.06
N TYR A 362 -3.01 -1.27 15.76
CA TYR A 362 -2.97 -0.02 15.00
C TYR A 362 -4.35 0.33 14.45
N SER A 363 -4.60 1.63 14.26
CA SER A 363 -5.81 2.13 13.57
C SER A 363 -5.95 1.44 12.21
N SER A 364 -7.11 0.81 11.96
CA SER A 364 -7.28 -0.10 10.82
C SER A 364 -8.68 -0.09 10.20
N GLU A 365 -9.66 0.56 10.84
CA GLU A 365 -11.08 0.48 10.50
C GLU A 365 -11.39 0.97 9.09
N ARG A 366 -10.64 1.96 8.60
CA ARG A 366 -10.77 2.50 7.23
C ARG A 366 -9.62 2.13 6.31
N LEU A 367 -8.62 1.42 6.84
CA LEU A 367 -7.31 1.27 6.22
C LEU A 367 -7.37 0.56 4.87
N LEU A 368 -8.04 -0.59 4.79
CA LEU A 368 -7.99 -1.43 3.59
C LEU A 368 -8.53 -0.72 2.33
N PRO A 369 -9.76 -0.17 2.30
CA PRO A 369 -10.25 0.52 1.12
C PRO A 369 -9.45 1.77 0.79
N GLU A 370 -9.07 2.55 1.82
CA GLU A 370 -8.26 3.76 1.64
C GLU A 370 -6.91 3.42 0.99
N ARG A 371 -6.22 2.41 1.52
CA ARG A 371 -4.91 2.00 1.02
C ARG A 371 -5.00 1.47 -0.41
N TRP A 372 -6.06 0.73 -0.75
CA TRP A 372 -6.29 0.30 -2.13
C TRP A 372 -6.52 1.48 -3.08
N GLN A 373 -7.33 2.47 -2.68
CA GLN A 373 -7.54 3.70 -3.47
C GLN A 373 -6.22 4.47 -3.66
N GLN A 374 -5.40 4.57 -2.62
CA GLN A 374 -4.06 5.16 -2.71
C GLN A 374 -3.15 4.39 -3.69
N ILE A 375 -3.13 3.05 -3.63
CA ILE A 375 -2.32 2.21 -4.53
C ILE A 375 -2.75 2.38 -5.99
N VAL A 376 -4.06 2.40 -6.24
CA VAL A 376 -4.62 2.66 -7.57
C VAL A 376 -4.17 4.03 -8.10
N SER A 377 -4.09 5.05 -7.23
CA SER A 377 -3.61 6.38 -7.61
C SER A 377 -2.09 6.44 -7.78
N LEU A 378 -1.32 5.81 -6.91
CA LEU A 378 0.14 5.85 -6.88
C LEU A 378 0.78 5.02 -8.00
N GLN A 379 0.10 3.95 -8.44
CA GLN A 379 0.58 3.02 -9.46
C GLN A 379 2.01 2.48 -9.20
N PRO A 380 2.31 1.90 -8.01
CA PRO A 380 3.61 1.30 -7.72
C PRO A 380 3.92 0.14 -8.68
N ASP A 381 5.19 -0.25 -8.85
CA ASP A 381 5.58 -1.35 -9.76
C ASP A 381 5.00 -2.70 -9.34
N PHE A 382 5.02 -2.95 -8.03
CA PHE A 382 4.44 -4.13 -7.40
C PHE A 382 3.62 -3.74 -6.17
N VAL A 383 2.76 -4.65 -5.73
CA VAL A 383 2.06 -4.57 -4.44
C VAL A 383 2.30 -5.87 -3.69
N GLN A 384 2.58 -5.79 -2.39
CA GLN A 384 2.59 -6.95 -1.51
C GLN A 384 1.56 -6.79 -0.39
N ILE A 385 0.63 -7.74 -0.34
CA ILE A 385 -0.35 -7.90 0.73
C ILE A 385 0.35 -8.50 1.96
N ILE A 386 0.20 -7.84 3.10
CA ILE A 386 0.67 -8.22 4.43
C ILE A 386 -0.60 -8.53 5.24
N THR A 387 -1.02 -9.79 5.36
CA THR A 387 -0.37 -11.03 4.88
C THR A 387 -1.38 -12.01 4.34
N TRP A 388 -0.91 -13.13 3.78
CA TRP A 388 -1.79 -14.26 3.44
C TRP A 388 -2.26 -14.99 4.71
N ASN A 389 -1.33 -15.43 5.57
CA ASN A 389 -1.59 -16.34 6.70
C ASN A 389 -0.95 -15.94 8.05
N ASP A 390 -0.63 -14.66 8.28
CA ASP A 390 -0.13 -14.24 9.59
C ASP A 390 -1.27 -14.07 10.61
N TYR A 391 -1.59 -15.17 11.29
CA TYR A 391 -2.57 -15.19 12.38
C TYR A 391 -2.06 -14.54 13.68
N SER A 392 -0.76 -14.31 13.81
CA SER A 392 -0.15 -13.74 15.02
C SER A 392 -0.29 -12.21 15.10
N GLU A 393 -0.53 -11.57 13.96
CA GLU A 393 -0.69 -10.12 13.84
C GLU A 393 -2.07 -9.71 13.27
N SER A 394 -3.00 -10.66 13.17
CA SER A 394 -4.38 -10.46 12.68
C SER A 394 -4.47 -9.86 11.27
N SER A 395 -3.38 -9.93 10.49
CA SER A 395 -3.27 -9.31 9.16
C SER A 395 -3.62 -10.27 8.02
N TYR A 396 -3.91 -11.53 8.32
CA TYR A 396 -4.21 -12.58 7.36
C TYR A 396 -5.46 -12.28 6.53
N MET A 397 -5.41 -12.71 5.27
CA MET A 397 -6.52 -12.62 4.30
C MET A 397 -7.01 -13.99 3.81
N CYS A 398 -6.37 -15.08 4.24
CA CYS A 398 -6.85 -16.43 4.02
C CYS A 398 -7.89 -16.85 5.08
N PRO A 399 -8.70 -17.88 4.83
CA PRO A 399 -9.55 -18.46 5.87
C PRO A 399 -8.70 -19.02 7.00
N ILE A 400 -9.24 -19.04 8.21
CA ILE A 400 -8.64 -19.78 9.32
C ILE A 400 -8.50 -21.24 8.91
N SER A 401 -7.27 -21.70 8.89
CA SER A 401 -6.90 -23.04 8.45
C SER A 401 -6.34 -23.85 9.63
N SER A 402 -6.23 -25.17 9.47
CA SER A 402 -5.62 -26.05 10.49
C SER A 402 -4.10 -25.93 10.59
N ASP A 403 -3.45 -25.16 9.71
CA ASP A 403 -2.00 -24.88 9.73
C ASP A 403 -1.58 -23.81 10.74
N LEU A 404 -2.29 -23.74 11.88
CA LEU A 404 -1.98 -22.76 12.90
C LEU A 404 -0.62 -23.07 13.54
N PRO A 405 0.22 -22.05 13.78
CA PRO A 405 1.42 -22.23 14.58
C PRO A 405 1.06 -22.78 15.97
N THR A 406 1.61 -23.95 16.31
CA THR A 406 1.33 -24.65 17.57
C THR A 406 2.06 -24.04 18.77
N ASP A 407 3.12 -23.29 18.51
CA ASP A 407 4.12 -22.95 19.54
C ASP A 407 3.99 -21.51 20.05
N MET A 408 3.04 -20.73 19.50
CA MET A 408 2.80 -19.35 19.91
C MET A 408 1.44 -19.21 20.59
N ALA A 409 1.47 -18.95 21.90
CA ALA A 409 0.26 -18.81 22.68
C ALA A 409 -0.49 -17.52 22.31
N GLY A 410 -1.81 -17.54 22.45
CA GLY A 410 -2.69 -16.39 22.14
C GLY A 410 -3.37 -16.47 20.78
N ILE A 411 -2.69 -16.99 19.75
CA ILE A 411 -3.20 -17.04 18.37
C ILE A 411 -4.57 -17.70 18.28
N SER A 412 -4.72 -18.90 18.87
CA SER A 412 -5.99 -19.63 18.85
C SER A 412 -7.14 -18.83 19.48
N ASN A 413 -6.87 -18.02 20.51
CA ASN A 413 -7.91 -17.15 21.08
C ASN A 413 -8.25 -16.00 20.12
N MET A 414 -7.26 -15.36 19.49
CA MET A 414 -7.49 -14.24 18.57
C MET A 414 -8.33 -14.64 17.36
N ILE A 415 -8.13 -15.84 16.83
CA ILE A 415 -8.83 -16.27 15.61
C ILE A 415 -10.11 -17.06 15.90
N ASN A 416 -10.29 -17.69 17.07
CA ASN A 416 -11.46 -18.54 17.33
C ASN A 416 -12.48 -17.95 18.34
N LYS A 417 -12.20 -16.83 19.02
CA LYS A 417 -13.08 -16.29 20.07
C LYS A 417 -13.54 -14.87 19.79
N PRO A 418 -14.80 -14.51 20.10
CA PRO A 418 -15.91 -15.40 20.53
C PRO A 418 -16.38 -16.41 19.48
N GLN A 419 -15.98 -16.22 18.24
CA GLN A 419 -16.29 -17.08 17.10
C GLN A 419 -15.09 -17.09 16.16
N PRO A 420 -15.06 -17.98 15.15
CA PRO A 420 -14.07 -17.90 14.08
C PRO A 420 -14.05 -16.52 13.41
N MET A 421 -12.91 -15.84 13.46
CA MET A 421 -12.66 -14.53 12.87
C MET A 421 -12.20 -14.69 11.43
N HIS A 422 -13.13 -15.08 10.57
CA HIS A 422 -12.86 -15.17 9.13
C HIS A 422 -12.67 -13.77 8.53
N HIS A 423 -11.62 -13.62 7.72
CA HIS A 423 -11.24 -12.37 7.07
C HIS A 423 -11.52 -12.38 5.55
N ASP A 424 -12.34 -13.32 5.10
CA ASP A 424 -12.60 -13.58 3.68
C ASP A 424 -13.21 -12.37 2.94
N ALA A 425 -14.01 -11.57 3.65
CA ALA A 425 -14.61 -10.36 3.08
C ALA A 425 -13.55 -9.36 2.58
N TRP A 426 -12.40 -9.26 3.25
CA TRP A 426 -11.31 -8.39 2.80
C TRP A 426 -10.62 -8.91 1.54
N LEU A 427 -10.52 -10.22 1.37
CA LEU A 427 -10.02 -10.82 0.14
C LEU A 427 -10.98 -10.55 -1.02
N GLU A 428 -12.28 -10.74 -0.80
CA GLU A 428 -13.32 -10.46 -1.79
C GLU A 428 -13.36 -8.97 -2.18
N LEU A 429 -13.25 -8.05 -1.21
CA LEU A 429 -13.11 -6.62 -1.44
C LEU A 429 -11.90 -6.31 -2.32
N SER A 430 -10.76 -6.93 -2.00
CA SER A 430 -9.49 -6.66 -2.67
C SER A 430 -9.51 -7.08 -4.14
N LYS A 431 -10.38 -8.02 -4.57
CA LYS A 431 -10.49 -8.44 -5.98
C LYS A 431 -10.76 -7.27 -6.91
N HIS A 432 -11.68 -6.38 -6.52
CA HIS A 432 -12.03 -5.20 -7.31
C HIS A 432 -10.81 -4.29 -7.50
N TYR A 433 -10.11 -3.99 -6.41
CA TYR A 433 -8.97 -3.08 -6.44
C TYR A 433 -7.71 -3.68 -7.06
N ILE A 434 -7.48 -4.98 -6.94
CA ILE A 434 -6.40 -5.69 -7.65
C ILE A 434 -6.60 -5.57 -9.16
N GLN A 435 -7.82 -5.80 -9.65
CA GLN A 435 -8.13 -5.62 -11.07
C GLN A 435 -7.99 -4.16 -11.49
N TRP A 436 -8.44 -3.21 -10.66
CA TRP A 436 -8.28 -1.79 -10.94
C TRP A 436 -6.81 -1.41 -11.06
N TYR A 437 -5.99 -1.74 -10.06
CA TYR A 437 -4.56 -1.45 -10.04
C TYR A 437 -3.86 -2.02 -11.27
N LYS A 438 -4.09 -3.31 -11.58
CA LYS A 438 -3.39 -3.98 -12.68
C LYS A 438 -3.73 -3.41 -14.05
N ASN A 439 -4.97 -2.98 -14.25
CA ASN A 439 -5.45 -2.44 -15.52
C ASN A 439 -5.38 -0.91 -15.59
N ASN A 440 -5.08 -0.25 -14.47
CA ASN A 440 -5.24 1.19 -14.29
C ASN A 440 -6.63 1.70 -14.75
N LEU A 441 -7.66 0.87 -14.54
CA LEU A 441 -9.03 1.11 -14.98
C LEU A 441 -10.00 0.47 -14.00
N ARG A 442 -10.97 1.24 -13.50
CA ARG A 442 -12.00 0.75 -12.58
C ARG A 442 -12.78 -0.39 -13.25
N PRO A 443 -12.83 -1.60 -12.65
CA PRO A 443 -13.60 -2.71 -13.20
C PRO A 443 -15.08 -2.36 -13.33
N THR A 444 -15.72 -2.89 -14.37
CA THR A 444 -17.18 -2.81 -14.50
C THR A 444 -17.83 -3.59 -13.37
N VAL A 445 -18.67 -2.92 -12.59
CA VAL A 445 -19.42 -3.51 -11.49
C VAL A 445 -20.76 -4.03 -12.03
N THR A 446 -20.97 -5.35 -11.96
CA THR A 446 -22.23 -6.03 -12.36
C THR A 446 -23.06 -6.47 -11.16
N ASN A 447 -22.42 -6.66 -10.01
CA ASN A 447 -23.05 -6.94 -8.73
C ASN A 447 -22.64 -5.83 -7.77
N ASP A 448 -23.60 -5.22 -7.08
CA ASP A 448 -23.31 -4.27 -6.02
C ASP A 448 -22.80 -5.06 -4.80
N GLN A 449 -21.68 -4.62 -4.22
CA GLN A 449 -20.95 -5.35 -3.19
C GLN A 449 -20.83 -4.52 -1.92
N PHE A 450 -21.04 -5.16 -0.78
CA PHE A 450 -21.04 -4.56 0.54
C PHE A 450 -20.16 -5.39 1.44
N TYR A 451 -19.26 -4.74 2.15
CA TYR A 451 -18.30 -5.36 3.05
C TYR A 451 -18.36 -4.64 4.38
N TRP A 452 -18.31 -5.37 5.49
CA TRP A 452 -18.25 -4.74 6.80
C TRP A 452 -17.41 -5.53 7.78
N TRP A 453 -16.82 -4.81 8.72
CA TRP A 453 -15.99 -5.39 9.76
C TRP A 453 -16.01 -4.52 11.01
N TYR A 454 -15.76 -5.17 12.15
CA TYR A 454 -15.76 -4.50 13.45
C TYR A 454 -15.10 -5.38 14.51
N ARG A 455 -14.59 -4.73 15.55
CA ARG A 455 -14.20 -5.43 16.78
C ARG A 455 -15.41 -5.92 17.55
N VAL A 456 -15.23 -7.04 18.22
CA VAL A 456 -16.29 -7.67 19.02
C VAL A 456 -16.57 -6.98 20.35
N HIS A 457 -15.82 -5.97 20.76
CA HIS A 457 -16.09 -5.18 21.96
C HIS A 457 -15.54 -3.74 21.85
N PRO A 458 -16.04 -2.79 22.66
CA PRO A 458 -15.47 -1.43 22.74
C PRO A 458 -14.01 -1.43 23.19
N LYS A 459 -13.20 -0.50 22.66
CA LYS A 459 -11.76 -0.39 22.93
C LYS A 459 -11.40 -0.10 24.39
N ASN A 460 -12.35 0.46 25.14
CA ASN A 460 -12.20 0.80 26.56
C ASN A 460 -12.63 -0.32 27.51
N ASN A 461 -13.40 -1.31 27.02
CA ASN A 461 -13.96 -2.36 27.86
C ASN A 461 -13.11 -3.63 27.73
N VAL A 462 -11.88 -3.57 28.25
CA VAL A 462 -10.92 -4.68 28.13
C VAL A 462 -10.98 -5.60 29.36
N ASN A 463 -11.06 -6.91 29.12
CA ASN A 463 -10.93 -7.93 30.17
C ASN A 463 -9.47 -8.37 30.29
N GLY A 464 -8.76 -7.87 31.28
CA GLY A 464 -7.37 -8.23 31.53
C GLY A 464 -6.39 -7.27 30.85
N ASP A 465 -5.46 -7.83 30.09
CA ASP A 465 -4.30 -7.11 29.59
C ASP A 465 -4.63 -6.26 28.35
N ALA A 466 -4.58 -4.94 28.52
CA ALA A 466 -5.01 -4.01 27.48
C ALA A 466 -3.90 -3.75 26.45
N PRO A 467 -4.19 -3.86 25.14
CA PRO A 467 -3.19 -3.61 24.12
C PRO A 467 -2.68 -2.17 24.16
N GLN A 468 -1.40 -2.01 23.87
CA GLN A 468 -0.84 -0.70 23.57
C GLN A 468 -1.56 -0.10 22.34
N TYR A 469 -1.63 1.23 22.31
CA TYR A 469 -2.29 2.00 21.24
C TYR A 469 -3.78 1.73 21.05
N ARG A 470 -4.46 1.04 21.97
CA ARG A 470 -5.92 0.81 21.90
C ARG A 470 -6.75 2.08 21.75
N SER A 471 -6.23 3.25 22.16
CA SER A 471 -6.88 4.55 21.98
C SER A 471 -7.02 4.95 20.51
N ASP A 472 -6.14 4.45 19.64
CA ASP A 472 -6.08 4.75 18.21
C ASP A 472 -7.19 4.05 17.43
N ALA A 473 -7.79 3.02 18.02
CA ALA A 473 -8.88 2.27 17.42
C ALA A 473 -10.18 3.08 17.43
N ASP A 474 -11.01 2.94 16.39
CA ASP A 474 -12.36 3.51 16.32
C ASP A 474 -13.40 2.49 16.76
N ASP A 475 -14.24 2.83 17.74
CA ASP A 475 -15.36 1.98 18.16
C ASP A 475 -16.51 2.13 17.16
N CYS A 476 -16.39 1.46 16.02
CA CYS A 476 -17.37 1.51 14.95
C CYS A 476 -17.48 0.21 14.14
N VAL A 477 -18.59 0.11 13.42
CA VAL A 477 -18.75 -0.82 12.30
C VAL A 477 -18.32 -0.11 11.03
N ALA A 478 -17.19 -0.54 10.48
CA ALA A 478 -16.72 -0.08 9.19
C ALA A 478 -17.51 -0.80 8.10
N ILE A 479 -18.00 -0.03 7.11
CA ILE A 479 -18.75 -0.55 5.97
C ILE A 479 -18.17 0.06 4.72
N HIS A 480 -17.83 -0.77 3.74
CA HIS A 480 -17.41 -0.37 2.42
C HIS A 480 -18.37 -0.90 1.36
N SER A 481 -18.81 -0.02 0.47
CA SER A 481 -19.68 -0.35 -0.65
C SER A 481 -18.99 -0.08 -1.98
N ILE A 482 -19.17 -1.00 -2.93
CA ILE A 482 -18.74 -0.90 -4.31
C ILE A 482 -19.99 -1.11 -5.17
N VAL A 483 -20.49 -0.03 -5.78
CA VAL A 483 -21.74 -0.06 -6.54
C VAL A 483 -21.54 0.25 -8.02
N LYS A 484 -22.44 -0.24 -8.86
CA LYS A 484 -22.52 0.06 -10.29
C LYS A 484 -22.90 1.53 -10.54
N SER A 485 -23.83 2.06 -9.74
CA SER A 485 -24.28 3.45 -9.82
C SER A 485 -24.55 3.99 -8.43
N ALA A 486 -24.08 5.21 -8.17
CA ALA A 486 -24.43 5.97 -6.96
C ALA A 486 -25.86 6.56 -7.01
N ASN A 487 -26.47 6.59 -8.21
CA ASN A 487 -27.83 7.06 -8.45
C ASN A 487 -28.56 6.06 -9.36
N PRO A 488 -28.93 4.87 -8.87
CA PRO A 488 -29.73 3.92 -9.63
C PRO A 488 -31.11 4.51 -10.00
N SER A 489 -31.78 3.89 -10.97
CA SER A 489 -33.13 4.30 -11.36
C SER A 489 -34.07 4.21 -10.15
N GLY A 490 -34.81 5.29 -9.88
CA GLY A 490 -35.74 5.38 -8.74
C GLY A 490 -35.17 6.04 -7.48
N GLY A 491 -33.88 6.42 -7.42
CA GLY A 491 -33.31 7.14 -6.27
C GLY A 491 -31.96 6.61 -5.79
N GLN A 492 -31.66 6.73 -4.50
CA GLN A 492 -30.39 6.30 -3.90
C GLN A 492 -30.60 5.10 -2.97
N TYR A 493 -29.59 4.24 -2.89
CA TYR A 493 -29.51 3.22 -1.85
C TYR A 493 -29.34 3.85 -0.47
N THR A 494 -29.99 3.26 0.52
CA THR A 494 -29.77 3.60 1.94
C THR A 494 -29.27 2.37 2.68
N VAL A 495 -28.08 2.45 3.26
CA VAL A 495 -27.57 1.41 4.17
C VAL A 495 -28.09 1.72 5.57
N VAL A 496 -28.59 0.69 6.24
CA VAL A 496 -29.02 0.76 7.64
C VAL A 496 -28.16 -0.19 8.46
N VAL A 497 -27.60 0.33 9.54
CA VAL A 497 -26.86 -0.44 10.53
C VAL A 497 -27.66 -0.43 11.82
N ASP A 498 -28.15 -1.60 12.20
CA ASP A 498 -28.85 -1.83 13.44
C ASP A 498 -27.88 -2.46 14.45
N LEU A 499 -27.57 -1.71 15.50
CA LEU A 499 -26.72 -2.12 16.61
C LEU A 499 -27.61 -2.29 17.84
N ASN A 500 -28.17 -3.49 18.01
CA ASN A 500 -29.05 -3.83 19.12
C ASN A 500 -30.26 -2.88 19.30
N GLY A 501 -30.93 -2.52 18.22
CA GLY A 501 -32.07 -1.60 18.18
C GLY A 501 -31.69 -0.14 17.91
N SER A 502 -30.40 0.22 18.05
CA SER A 502 -29.89 1.53 17.69
C SER A 502 -29.59 1.57 16.19
N LYS A 503 -30.48 2.20 15.42
CA LYS A 503 -30.39 2.26 13.95
C LYS A 503 -29.74 3.55 13.49
N THR A 504 -28.66 3.42 12.73
CA THR A 504 -28.06 4.52 11.97
C THR A 504 -28.20 4.21 10.48
N SER A 505 -28.51 5.20 9.67
CA SER A 505 -28.62 5.04 8.22
C SER A 505 -27.86 6.11 7.46
N TYR A 506 -27.31 5.75 6.31
CA TYR A 506 -26.68 6.70 5.40
C TYR A 506 -26.99 6.34 3.95
N LYS A 507 -26.91 7.35 3.07
CA LYS A 507 -27.10 7.15 1.63
C LYS A 507 -25.77 6.88 0.94
N ILE A 508 -25.81 5.98 -0.05
CA ILE A 508 -24.66 5.76 -0.94
C ILE A 508 -24.67 6.88 -1.98
N THR A 509 -23.58 7.64 -2.02
CA THR A 509 -23.40 8.82 -2.88
C THR A 509 -22.16 8.72 -3.77
N LYS A 510 -21.28 7.75 -3.50
CA LYS A 510 -20.08 7.45 -4.28
C LYS A 510 -20.10 6.00 -4.75
N LEU A 511 -19.38 5.72 -5.83
CA LEU A 511 -19.22 4.37 -6.37
C LEU A 511 -18.47 3.45 -5.40
N GLU A 512 -17.42 3.99 -4.77
CA GLU A 512 -16.70 3.41 -3.64
C GLU A 512 -16.94 4.31 -2.43
N GLN A 513 -17.61 3.80 -1.40
CA GLN A 513 -17.90 4.58 -0.19
C GLN A 513 -17.61 3.77 1.06
N THR A 514 -16.81 4.34 1.95
CA THR A 514 -16.51 3.79 3.28
C THR A 514 -17.16 4.66 4.34
N GLU A 515 -17.92 4.05 5.23
CA GLU A 515 -18.45 4.68 6.43
C GLU A 515 -17.99 3.91 7.68
N CYS A 516 -17.95 4.59 8.82
CA CYS A 516 -17.62 4.00 10.11
C CYS A 516 -18.71 4.42 11.09
N ILE A 517 -19.62 3.50 11.35
CA ILE A 517 -20.83 3.74 12.13
C ILE A 517 -20.54 3.48 13.61
N PRO A 518 -20.61 4.49 14.50
CA PRO A 518 -20.19 4.34 15.88
C PRO A 518 -20.94 3.24 16.63
N PHE A 519 -20.26 2.55 17.53
CA PHE A 519 -20.88 1.62 18.45
C PHE A 519 -21.91 2.33 19.34
N PRO A 520 -23.04 1.68 19.67
CA PRO A 520 -23.98 2.19 20.65
C PRO A 520 -23.37 2.08 22.05
N ALA A 521 -23.99 2.76 23.02
CA ALA A 521 -23.62 2.61 24.43
C ALA A 521 -23.75 1.16 24.94
N ASN A 522 -24.68 0.39 24.37
CA ASN A 522 -24.93 -1.01 24.70
C ASN A 522 -24.66 -1.90 23.48
N PRO A 523 -23.46 -2.52 23.39
CA PRO A 523 -23.13 -3.43 22.30
C PRO A 523 -24.12 -4.59 22.19
N GLY A 524 -24.26 -5.16 20.99
CA GLY A 524 -25.09 -6.33 20.76
C GLY A 524 -24.95 -6.86 19.34
N TYR A 525 -26.04 -7.37 18.76
CA TYR A 525 -26.01 -7.84 17.38
C TYR A 525 -25.85 -6.68 16.40
N VAL A 526 -25.02 -6.91 15.38
CA VAL A 526 -24.82 -6.02 14.25
C VAL A 526 -25.60 -6.58 13.07
N THR A 527 -26.61 -5.84 12.62
CA THR A 527 -27.32 -6.14 11.37
C THR A 527 -27.10 -5.02 10.38
N VAL A 528 -26.59 -5.35 9.20
CA VAL A 528 -26.47 -4.43 8.07
C VAL A 528 -27.59 -4.74 7.10
N SER A 529 -28.29 -3.72 6.62
CA SER A 529 -29.39 -3.85 5.66
C SER A 529 -29.26 -2.84 4.53
N LEU A 530 -29.75 -3.20 3.36
CA LEU A 530 -29.89 -2.29 2.23
C LEU A 530 -31.36 -2.00 1.97
N ILE A 531 -31.70 -0.72 1.98
CA ILE A 531 -32.97 -0.20 1.50
C ILE A 531 -32.76 0.30 0.07
N GLY A 532 -33.55 -0.25 -0.84
CA GLY A 532 -33.56 0.16 -2.24
C GLY A 532 -34.24 1.50 -2.45
N PRO A 533 -34.15 2.05 -3.68
CA PRO A 533 -34.81 3.31 -4.01
C PRO A 533 -36.35 3.26 -3.91
N ASP A 534 -36.93 2.07 -3.92
CA ASP A 534 -38.35 1.82 -3.70
C ASP A 534 -38.75 1.80 -2.21
N ASN A 535 -37.83 2.17 -1.31
CA ASN A 535 -37.96 2.17 0.15
C ASN A 535 -38.26 0.78 0.75
N LYS A 536 -37.96 -0.31 0.02
CA LYS A 536 -38.04 -1.67 0.56
C LYS A 536 -36.68 -2.17 1.00
N VAL A 537 -36.66 -3.01 2.03
CA VAL A 537 -35.47 -3.77 2.41
C VAL A 537 -35.21 -4.82 1.34
N TRP A 538 -34.09 -4.70 0.64
CA TRP A 538 -33.68 -5.67 -0.38
C TRP A 538 -32.96 -6.85 0.25
N TRP A 539 -32.12 -6.59 1.24
CA TRP A 539 -31.47 -7.60 2.06
C TRP A 539 -31.13 -7.06 3.45
N ALA A 540 -30.98 -7.98 4.39
CA ALA A 540 -30.51 -7.73 5.74
C ALA A 540 -29.67 -8.91 6.20
N GLU A 541 -28.46 -8.65 6.70
CA GLU A 541 -27.54 -9.65 7.20
C GLU A 541 -27.05 -9.28 8.60
N GLY A 542 -27.23 -10.21 9.54
CA GLY A 542 -26.77 -10.10 10.91
C GLY A 542 -25.47 -10.83 11.15
N ASN A 543 -24.79 -10.49 12.24
CA ASN A 543 -23.76 -11.35 12.81
C ASN A 543 -24.38 -12.47 13.65
N ASN A 544 -23.74 -13.63 13.66
CA ASN A 544 -24.21 -14.79 14.44
C ASN A 544 -23.87 -14.70 15.93
N ALA A 545 -23.03 -13.74 16.33
CA ALA A 545 -22.62 -13.53 17.71
C ALA A 545 -22.72 -12.05 18.07
N ALA A 546 -23.36 -11.76 19.20
CA ALA A 546 -23.43 -10.40 19.72
C ALA A 546 -22.02 -9.87 20.04
N GLN A 547 -21.81 -8.56 19.82
CA GLN A 547 -20.67 -7.87 20.40
C GLN A 547 -20.71 -8.03 21.92
N GLN A 548 -19.55 -8.33 22.48
CA GLN A 548 -19.32 -8.46 23.91
C GLN A 548 -19.27 -7.08 24.56
N SER A 549 -19.81 -6.98 25.77
CA SER A 549 -19.69 -5.76 26.59
C SER A 549 -18.24 -5.50 27.00
N SER A 550 -17.41 -6.55 27.08
CA SER A 550 -15.97 -6.48 27.32
C SER A 550 -15.25 -7.69 26.74
N GLY A 551 -13.97 -7.55 26.41
CA GLY A 551 -13.17 -8.64 25.84
C GLY A 551 -11.68 -8.31 25.80
N ASN A 552 -10.88 -9.22 25.27
CA ASN A 552 -9.44 -9.04 25.09
C ASN A 552 -8.98 -9.43 23.69
N ASN A 553 -9.91 -9.44 22.73
CA ASN A 553 -9.62 -9.79 21.35
C ASN A 553 -10.04 -8.64 20.44
N PHE A 554 -9.04 -7.99 19.86
CA PHE A 554 -9.21 -6.88 18.93
C PHE A 554 -9.08 -7.33 17.47
N ASN A 555 -8.98 -8.64 17.21
CA ASN A 555 -9.12 -9.21 15.87
C ASN A 555 -10.59 -9.03 15.41
N PRO A 556 -10.86 -8.46 14.22
CA PRO A 556 -12.21 -8.10 13.85
C PRO A 556 -12.96 -9.28 13.23
N PHE A 557 -14.28 -9.23 13.39
CA PHE A 557 -15.17 -9.99 12.53
C PHE A 557 -15.26 -9.29 11.17
N THR A 558 -15.36 -10.06 10.08
CA THR A 558 -15.64 -9.52 8.74
C THR A 558 -16.78 -10.28 8.09
N ASN A 559 -17.58 -9.58 7.28
CA ASN A 559 -18.58 -10.22 6.41
C ASN A 559 -18.84 -9.38 5.16
N SER A 560 -19.51 -9.97 4.19
CA SER A 560 -19.81 -9.33 2.91
C SER A 560 -21.12 -9.85 2.30
N HIS A 561 -21.80 -8.98 1.57
CA HIS A 561 -22.96 -9.30 0.76
C HIS A 561 -22.76 -8.80 -0.67
N SER A 562 -23.23 -9.57 -1.65
CA SER A 562 -23.17 -9.22 -3.07
C SER A 562 -24.44 -9.69 -3.76
N PHE A 563 -25.02 -8.83 -4.60
CA PHE A 563 -26.21 -9.15 -5.39
C PHE A 563 -26.15 -8.46 -6.74
N THR A 564 -26.88 -8.98 -7.72
CA THR A 564 -26.91 -8.40 -9.07
C THR A 564 -27.42 -6.97 -9.05
N SER A 565 -26.64 -6.05 -9.62
CA SER A 565 -27.01 -4.63 -9.66
C SER A 565 -28.30 -4.45 -10.47
N PRO A 566 -29.23 -3.58 -10.04
CA PRO A 566 -30.45 -3.25 -10.78
C PRO A 566 -30.23 -2.68 -12.19
#